data_AF-A0A6C0JDN8-F1
#
_entry.id   AF-A0A6C0JDN8-F1
#
_cell.length_a   1.000
_cell.length_b   1.000
_cell.length_c   1.000
_cell.angle_alpha   90.00
_cell.angle_beta   90.00
_cell.angle_gamma   90.00
#
_symmetry.space_group_name_H-M   'P 1'
#
loop_
_entity.id
_entity.type
_entity.pdbx_description
1 polymer ?
#
loop_
_entity_poly.entity_id
_entity_poly.type
_entity_poly.pdbx_seq_one_letter_code
_entity_poly.pdbx_strand_id
1 'polypeptide(L)' 'MIIGEWKPDQKYLDSVPSPKTCKFGPYQIDPKYRKEIYKRFPHYTIEEIVGSYIGYNRYFPSQEQWLNSESESDDAD' A
#
# COMPACT_ATOMS: atom_id res chain seq x y z
N MET A 1 8.87 -19.20 -16.02
CA MET A 1 8.91 -17.73 -15.85
C MET A 1 10.07 -17.45 -14.89
N ILE A 2 11.22 -17.00 -15.40
CA ILE A 2 12.39 -16.70 -14.56
C ILE A 2 12.10 -15.34 -13.91
N ILE A 3 11.66 -15.35 -12.65
CA ILE A 3 11.66 -14.14 -11.84
C ILE A 3 13.12 -13.94 -11.43
N GLY A 4 13.85 -13.08 -12.16
CA GLY A 4 15.21 -12.72 -11.79
C GLY A 4 15.22 -12.13 -10.38
N GLU A 5 16.26 -12.43 -9.59
CA GLU A 5 16.42 -11.86 -8.25
C GLU A 5 16.31 -10.33 -8.33
N TRP A 6 15.21 -9.80 -7.80
CA TRP A 6 15.01 -8.36 -7.69
C TRP A 6 15.85 -7.85 -6.51
N LYS A 7 16.96 -7.17 -6.81
CA LYS A 7 17.80 -6.47 -5.83
C LYS A 7 17.62 -4.97 -6.01
N PRO A 8 16.61 -4.35 -5.39
CA PRO A 8 16.43 -2.91 -5.47
C PRO A 8 17.59 -2.20 -4.78
N ASP A 9 18.08 -1.08 -5.34
CA ASP A 9 18.95 -0.18 -4.56
C ASP A 9 18.16 0.35 -3.35
N GLN A 10 18.81 0.41 -2.19
CA GLN A 10 18.23 0.95 -0.94
C GLN A 10 17.61 2.34 -1.13
N LYS A 11 18.23 3.19 -1.96
CA LYS A 11 17.73 4.53 -2.30
C LYS A 11 16.30 4.53 -2.89
N TYR A 12 15.89 3.44 -3.54
CA TYR A 12 14.54 3.32 -4.09
C TYR A 12 13.52 2.91 -3.02
N LEU A 13 13.95 2.20 -1.96
CA LEU A 13 13.09 1.84 -0.83
C LEU A 13 12.87 3.03 0.10
N ASP A 14 13.92 3.83 0.31
CA ASP A 14 13.91 5.01 1.19
C ASP A 14 13.22 6.24 0.57
N SER A 15 12.86 6.18 -0.72
CA SER A 15 12.21 7.30 -1.41
C SER A 15 10.72 7.34 -1.10
N VAL A 16 10.21 8.53 -0.75
CA VAL A 16 8.77 8.76 -0.68
C VAL A 16 8.20 8.71 -2.11
N PRO A 17 7.24 7.81 -2.41
CA PRO A 17 6.77 7.65 -3.77
C PRO A 17 5.79 8.77 -4.14
N SER A 18 5.89 9.29 -5.37
CA SER A 18 4.94 10.29 -5.89
C SER A 18 3.51 9.74 -5.87
N PRO A 19 2.51 10.50 -5.38
CA PRO A 19 1.11 10.07 -5.33
C PRO A 19 0.52 9.70 -6.69
N LYS A 20 1.11 10.22 -7.78
CA LYS A 20 0.59 10.08 -9.15
C LYS A 20 0.99 8.77 -9.84
N THR A 21 1.95 8.02 -9.29
CA THR A 21 2.49 6.80 -9.90
C THR A 21 2.42 5.65 -8.90
N CYS A 22 1.62 4.61 -9.23
CA CYS A 22 1.33 3.48 -8.36
C CYS A 22 1.15 2.19 -9.18
N LYS A 23 2.18 1.79 -9.91
CA LYS A 23 2.20 0.50 -10.63
C LYS A 23 3.37 -0.33 -10.10
N PHE A 24 3.08 -1.42 -9.39
CA PHE A 24 4.06 -2.39 -8.91
C PHE A 24 3.86 -3.72 -9.65
N GLY A 25 4.21 -3.74 -10.94
CA GLY A 25 3.95 -4.92 -11.78
C GLY A 25 2.45 -5.28 -11.81
N PRO A 26 2.04 -6.54 -11.57
CA PRO A 26 0.64 -6.93 -11.52
C PRO A 26 -0.08 -6.52 -10.23
N TYR A 27 0.66 -6.09 -9.21
CA TYR A 27 0.08 -5.67 -7.93
C TYR A 27 -0.18 -4.17 -7.95
N GLN A 28 -1.43 -3.79 -7.72
CA GLN A 28 -1.85 -2.41 -7.69
C GLN A 28 -2.38 -2.09 -6.29
N ILE A 29 -1.68 -1.19 -5.61
CA ILE A 29 -2.20 -0.58 -4.39
C ILE A 29 -3.37 0.31 -4.80
N ASP A 30 -4.52 0.09 -4.18
CA ASP A 30 -5.73 0.85 -4.46
C ASP A 30 -5.47 2.35 -4.20
N PRO A 31 -5.82 3.25 -5.15
CA PRO A 31 -5.56 4.67 -5.00
C PRO A 31 -6.24 5.33 -3.79
N LYS A 32 -7.44 4.84 -3.39
CA LYS A 32 -8.15 5.36 -2.21
C LYS A 32 -7.48 4.87 -0.94
N TYR A 33 -7.17 3.58 -0.85
CA TYR A 33 -6.42 3.00 0.26
C TYR A 33 -5.10 3.73 0.49
N ARG A 34 -4.33 3.96 -0.58
CA ARG A 34 -3.08 4.73 -0.52
C ARG A 34 -3.31 6.15 -0.02
N LYS A 35 -4.34 6.83 -0.51
CA LYS A 35 -4.68 8.20 -0.07
C LYS A 35 -4.99 8.25 1.42
N GLU A 36 -5.70 7.25 1.96
CA GLU A 36 -5.98 7.16 3.39
C GLU A 36 -4.72 6.89 4.23
N ILE A 37 -3.79 6.07 3.74
CA ILE A 37 -2.48 5.91 4.39
C ILE A 37 -1.78 7.26 4.52
N TYR A 38 -1.67 8.03 3.44
CA TYR A 38 -0.95 9.31 3.48
C TYR A 38 -1.63 10.39 4.31
N LYS A 39 -2.97 10.36 4.44
CA LYS A 39 -3.67 11.26 5.37
C LYS A 39 -3.26 11.01 6.80
N ARG A 40 -3.06 9.74 7.18
CA ARG A 40 -2.72 9.34 8.55
C ARG A 40 -1.21 9.34 8.82
N PHE A 41 -0.42 9.02 7.80
CA PHE A 41 1.03 8.89 7.84
C PHE A 41 1.67 9.60 6.64
N PRO A 42 1.80 10.94 6.69
CA PRO A 42 2.23 11.74 5.53
C PRO A 42 3.69 11.50 5.12
N HIS A 43 4.51 10.90 5.98
CA HIS A 43 5.93 10.69 5.77
C HIS A 43 6.31 9.23 5.48
N TYR A 44 5.34 8.33 5.32
CA TYR A 44 5.63 6.94 4.99
C TYR A 44 6.39 6.79 3.67
N THR A 45 7.45 6.00 3.76
CA THR A 45 8.28 5.51 2.65
C THR A 45 7.58 4.42 1.86
N ILE A 46 8.19 3.98 0.75
CA ILE A 46 7.70 2.84 -0.01
C ILE A 46 7.64 1.58 0.87
N GLU A 47 8.67 1.35 1.70
CA GLU A 47 8.70 0.19 2.58
C GLU A 47 7.51 0.17 3.54
N GLU A 48 7.19 1.29 4.18
CA GLU A 48 6.05 1.38 5.11
C GLU A 48 4.70 1.23 4.40
N ILE A 49 4.58 1.74 3.17
CA ILE A 49 3.35 1.61 2.36
C ILE A 49 3.16 0.16 1.91
N VAL A 50 4.21 -0.49 1.43
CA VAL A 50 4.17 -1.90 1.03
C VAL A 50 3.93 -2.78 2.25
N GLY A 51 4.59 -2.51 3.36
CA GLY A 51 4.37 -3.18 4.65
C GLY A 51 2.92 -3.04 5.12
N SER A 52 2.30 -1.87 4.92
CA SER A 52 0.87 -1.68 5.17
C SER A 52 0.03 -2.54 4.25
N TYR A 53 0.27 -2.47 2.93
CA TYR A 53 -0.46 -3.22 1.90
C TYR A 53 -0.51 -4.73 2.19
N ILE A 54 0.60 -5.34 2.62
CA ILE A 54 0.69 -6.79 2.93
C ILE A 54 0.39 -7.15 4.40
N GLY A 55 -0.01 -6.19 5.24
CA GLY A 55 -0.47 -6.45 6.61
C GLY A 55 0.61 -6.49 7.70
N TYR A 56 1.82 -6.00 7.45
CA TYR A 56 2.85 -5.84 8.47
C TYR A 56 2.73 -4.55 9.29
N ASN A 57 1.93 -3.58 8.82
CA ASN A 57 1.68 -2.37 9.59
C ASN A 57 0.71 -2.64 10.75
N ARG A 58 1.17 -2.44 11.99
CA ARG A 58 0.33 -2.59 13.20
C ARG A 58 -0.63 -1.43 13.43
N TYR A 59 -0.42 -0.31 12.74
CA TYR A 59 -1.14 0.95 12.93
C TYR A 59 -2.11 1.28 11.78
N PHE A 60 -2.12 0.47 10.73
CA PHE A 60 -3.02 0.62 9.58
C PHE A 60 -3.38 -0.76 9.01
N PRO A 61 -4.66 -1.02 8.65
CA PRO A 61 -5.06 -2.31 8.10
C PRO A 61 -4.38 -2.58 6.75
N SER A 62 -4.27 -3.86 6.40
CA SER A 62 -3.93 -4.25 5.02
C SER A 62 -4.99 -3.79 4.03
N GLN A 63 -4.64 -3.75 2.74
CA GLN A 63 -5.61 -3.36 1.70
C GLN A 63 -6.81 -4.30 1.66
N GLU A 64 -6.58 -5.60 1.81
CA GLU A 64 -7.65 -6.60 1.86
C GLU A 64 -8.61 -6.33 3.03
N GLN A 65 -8.07 -6.13 4.23
CA GLN A 65 -8.87 -5.81 5.42
C GLN A 65 -9.65 -4.50 5.26
N TRP A 66 -9.01 -3.47 4.68
CA TRP A 66 -9.62 -2.17 4.49
C TRP A 66 -10.78 -2.23 3.49
N LEU A 67 -10.59 -2.89 2.34
CA LEU A 67 -11.65 -3.04 1.33
C LEU A 67 -12.81 -3.91 1.83
N ASN A 68 -12.53 -4.96 2.60
CA ASN A 68 -13.57 -5.80 3.19
C ASN A 68 -14.35 -5.06 4.29
N SER A 69 -13.71 -4.14 5.03
CA SER A 69 -14.39 -3.32 6.03
C SER A 69 -15.33 -2.27 5.43
N GLU A 70 -15.02 -1.74 4.23
CA GLU A 70 -15.95 -0.86 3.51
C GLU A 70 -17.19 -1.63 3.04
N SER A 71 -17.06 -2.90 2.66
CA SER A 71 -18.22 -3.69 2.20
C SER A 71 -19.23 -4.07 3.29
N GLU A 72 -18.85 -4.11 4.56
CA GLU A 72 -19.80 -4.41 5.67
C GLU A 72 -20.63 -3.19 6.10
N SER A 73 -20.42 -2.02 5.49
CA SER A 73 -21.09 -0.76 5.88
C SER A 73 -22.38 -0.47 5.10
N ASP A 74 -22.64 -1.19 4.01
CA ASP A 74 -23.72 -0.89 3.06
C ASP A 74 -24.93 -1.86 3.12
N ASP A 75 -24.93 -2.86 4.02
CA ASP A 75 -26.05 -3.82 4.21
C ASP A 75 -26.85 -3.58 5.50
N ALA A 76 -27.20 -2.32 5.78
CA ALA A 76 -28.13 -1.95 6.83
C ALA A 76 -29.06 -0.80 6.41
N ASP A 77 -30.02 -1.07 5.51
CA ASP A 77 -31.45 -0.68 5.56
C ASP A 77 -32.23 -1.31 4.38
#